data_AF-A0A1F3Q2U1-F1
#
_entry.id   AF-A0A1F3Q2U1-F1
#
_cell.length_a   1.000
_cell.length_b   1.000
_cell.length_c   1.000
_cell.angle_alpha   90.00
_cell.angle_beta   90.00
_cell.angle_gamma   90.00
#
_symmetry.space_group_name_H-M   'P 1'
#
loop_
_entity.id
_entity.type
_entity.pdbx_description
1 polymer ?
#
loop_
_entity_poly.entity_id
_entity_poly.type
_entity_poly.pdbx_seq_one_letter_code
_entity_poly.pdbx_strand_id
1 'polypeptide(L)'
;MAQRTDHSGITNVQFLIQLLKDPERKSISRILYEFFYLFIALKAFPGHYFSRYLFKKGKTNIINYYPWKFLYRMKSYFNNKDVREVMENKLYFDLFYNQFSISLPEILMFNHRKIFVVGEKSYQVNNTGEFKVLLKDLFKYNSSSDALIVKKTYWSYGGDRIFKIYLDQIEKDPDQINELYSVVIKSGYLFQDVVKQHPELDKLNPSCLNTIRFDTYIDPNGEIDVISGYIRMSFRNFHVDNICSGGMMVGLNIQTGKLKKEGYSNIKDTGVKIFI
;
A
#
# COMPACT_ATOMS: atom_id res chain seq x y z
N MET A 1 8.21 11.34 -10.38
CA MET A 1 7.24 10.32 -10.84
C MET A 1 7.64 8.93 -10.38
N ALA A 2 6.87 8.25 -9.52
CA ALA A 2 6.83 6.79 -9.60
C ALA A 2 6.19 6.49 -10.96
N GLN A 3 7.00 6.11 -11.94
CA GLN A 3 6.50 5.72 -13.26
C GLN A 3 5.43 4.66 -13.01
N ARG A 4 4.16 5.02 -13.25
CA ARG A 4 3.18 4.03 -13.70
C ARG A 4 3.71 3.57 -15.03
N THR A 5 4.61 2.60 -15.02
CA THR A 5 4.86 1.77 -16.17
C THR A 5 3.50 1.24 -16.57
N ASP A 6 3.05 1.64 -17.76
CA ASP A 6 1.84 1.14 -18.40
C ASP A 6 2.07 -0.34 -18.70
N HIS A 7 1.87 -1.15 -17.67
CA HIS A 7 1.90 -2.59 -17.79
C HIS A 7 0.50 -3.00 -18.17
N SER A 8 0.33 -3.33 -19.45
CA SER A 8 -0.85 -4.04 -19.93
C SER A 8 -0.92 -5.37 -19.16
N GLY A 9 -1.72 -5.38 -18.09
CA GLY A 9 -2.02 -6.58 -17.35
C GLY A 9 -2.61 -7.65 -18.27
N ILE A 10 -2.58 -8.90 -17.82
CA ILE A 10 -3.09 -10.05 -18.55
C ILE A 10 -4.55 -9.77 -18.96
N THR A 11 -4.85 -9.95 -20.25
CA THR A 11 -6.20 -9.75 -20.77
C THR A 11 -7.15 -10.83 -20.26
N ASN A 12 -8.46 -10.58 -20.31
CA ASN A 12 -9.45 -11.60 -19.92
C ASN A 12 -9.30 -12.91 -20.72
N VAL A 13 -8.93 -12.82 -22.00
CA VAL A 13 -8.70 -14.00 -22.86
C VAL A 13 -7.46 -14.77 -22.40
N GLN A 14 -6.36 -14.07 -22.15
CA GLN A 14 -5.14 -14.69 -21.64
C GLN A 14 -5.37 -15.33 -20.27
N PHE A 15 -6.12 -14.66 -19.39
CA PHE A 15 -6.51 -15.20 -18.10
C PHE A 15 -7.30 -16.51 -18.24
N LEU A 16 -8.30 -16.54 -19.12
CA LEU A 16 -9.09 -17.76 -19.37
C LEU A 16 -8.22 -18.91 -19.90
N ILE A 17 -7.31 -18.63 -20.83
CA ILE A 17 -6.36 -19.64 -21.34
C ILE A 17 -5.50 -20.18 -20.21
N GLN A 18 -4.95 -19.31 -19.36
CA GLN A 18 -4.14 -19.72 -18.21
C GLN A 18 -4.95 -20.54 -17.21
N LEU A 19 -6.17 -20.11 -16.90
CA LEU A 19 -7.09 -20.85 -16.04
C LEU A 19 -7.33 -22.25 -16.58
N LEU A 20 -7.68 -22.41 -17.86
CA LEU A 20 -7.98 -23.72 -18.44
C LEU A 20 -6.78 -24.68 -18.38
N LYS A 21 -5.56 -24.15 -18.58
CA LYS A 21 -4.29 -24.88 -18.56
C LYS A 21 -3.72 -25.15 -17.16
N ASP A 22 -4.25 -24.50 -16.14
CA ASP A 22 -3.76 -24.63 -14.77
C ASP A 22 -3.98 -26.05 -14.23
N PRO A 23 -2.95 -26.82 -13.86
CA PRO A 23 -3.13 -28.16 -13.30
C PRO A 23 -3.74 -28.14 -11.89
N GLU A 24 -3.58 -27.01 -11.18
CA GLU A 24 -4.02 -26.84 -9.80
C GLU A 24 -5.45 -26.33 -9.66
N ARG A 25 -6.18 -26.17 -10.78
CA ARG A 25 -7.59 -25.80 -10.72
C ARG A 25 -8.49 -26.99 -10.38
N LYS A 26 -9.68 -26.70 -9.89
CA LYS A 26 -10.82 -27.63 -9.82
C LYS A 26 -11.30 -28.01 -11.22
N SER A 27 -12.08 -29.08 -11.34
CA SER A 27 -12.74 -29.42 -12.62
C SER A 27 -13.59 -28.25 -13.13
N ILE A 28 -13.73 -28.12 -14.46
CA ILE A 28 -14.51 -27.03 -15.05
C ILE A 28 -15.97 -27.09 -14.61
N SER A 29 -16.55 -28.28 -14.52
CA SER A 29 -17.90 -28.48 -13.99
C SER A 29 -18.05 -27.96 -12.56
N ARG A 30 -17.06 -28.21 -11.70
CA ARG A 30 -17.05 -27.70 -10.32
C ARG A 30 -16.92 -26.18 -10.29
N ILE A 31 -16.04 -25.60 -11.10
CA ILE A 31 -15.87 -24.14 -11.20
C ILE A 31 -17.18 -23.47 -11.62
N LEU A 32 -17.86 -23.99 -12.64
CA LEU A 32 -19.12 -23.44 -13.13
C LEU A 32 -20.23 -23.57 -12.07
N TYR A 33 -20.33 -24.72 -11.42
CA TYR A 33 -21.28 -24.94 -10.32
C TYR A 33 -21.05 -23.96 -9.16
N GLU A 34 -19.81 -23.85 -8.66
CA GLU A 34 -19.48 -22.96 -7.54
C GLU A 34 -19.70 -21.49 -7.90
N PHE A 35 -19.35 -21.09 -9.12
CA PHE A 35 -19.60 -19.74 -9.61
C PHE A 35 -21.09 -19.41 -9.66
N PHE A 36 -21.91 -20.32 -10.23
CA PHE A 36 -23.36 -20.13 -10.31
C PHE A 36 -24.02 -20.13 -8.93
N TYR A 37 -23.57 -21.04 -8.05
CA TYR A 37 -24.02 -21.08 -6.66
C TYR A 37 -23.73 -19.77 -5.93
N LEU A 38 -22.51 -19.23 -6.03
CA LEU A 38 -22.16 -17.94 -5.44
C LEU A 38 -22.95 -16.78 -6.05
N PHE A 39 -23.22 -16.81 -7.36
CA PHE A 39 -24.03 -15.79 -8.03
C PHE A 39 -25.44 -15.72 -7.43
N ILE A 40 -26.09 -16.87 -7.21
CA ILE A 40 -27.40 -16.95 -6.56
C ILE A 40 -27.31 -16.53 -5.10
N ALA A 41 -26.40 -17.15 -4.34
CA ALA A 41 -26.30 -16.94 -2.89
C ALA A 41 -26.00 -15.48 -2.52
N LEU A 42 -25.14 -14.82 -3.28
CA LEU A 42 -24.71 -13.44 -3.03
C LEU A 42 -25.54 -12.40 -3.78
N LYS A 43 -26.42 -12.83 -4.70
CA LYS A 43 -27.20 -11.96 -5.60
C LYS A 43 -26.32 -10.92 -6.33
N ALA A 44 -25.10 -11.32 -6.69
CA ALA A 44 -24.09 -10.46 -7.28
C ALA A 44 -23.07 -11.26 -8.09
N PHE A 45 -22.45 -10.63 -9.08
CA PHE A 45 -21.37 -11.23 -9.87
C PHE A 45 -20.19 -11.63 -8.97
N PRO A 46 -19.84 -12.92 -8.84
CA PRO A 46 -18.84 -13.39 -7.88
C PRO A 46 -17.42 -13.29 -8.44
N GLY A 47 -17.03 -12.11 -8.95
CA GLY A 47 -15.67 -11.87 -9.46
C GLY A 47 -14.57 -12.13 -8.41
N HIS A 48 -14.93 -12.07 -7.12
CA HIS A 48 -14.03 -12.42 -6.03
C HIS A 48 -13.58 -13.88 -6.09
N TYR A 49 -14.40 -14.79 -6.63
CA TYR A 49 -14.07 -16.20 -6.80
C TYR A 49 -12.75 -16.40 -7.56
N PHE A 50 -12.57 -15.63 -8.65
CA PHE A 50 -11.33 -15.64 -9.41
C PHE A 50 -10.23 -14.84 -8.72
N SER A 51 -10.53 -13.59 -8.30
CA SER A 51 -9.50 -12.72 -7.70
C SER A 51 -8.90 -13.25 -6.39
N ARG A 52 -9.58 -14.18 -5.71
CA ARG A 52 -9.14 -14.84 -4.47
C ARG A 52 -8.68 -16.29 -4.70
N TYR A 53 -8.48 -16.69 -5.95
CA TYR A 53 -7.97 -18.01 -6.33
C TYR A 53 -8.85 -19.19 -5.84
N LEU A 54 -10.15 -18.99 -5.64
CA LEU A 54 -11.07 -20.02 -5.11
C LEU A 54 -11.30 -21.18 -6.08
N PHE A 55 -10.93 -21.01 -7.34
CA PHE A 55 -10.93 -22.06 -8.35
C PHE A 55 -9.81 -23.09 -8.18
N LYS A 56 -8.84 -22.86 -7.29
CA LYS A 56 -7.73 -23.80 -7.02
C LYS A 56 -8.19 -24.98 -6.15
N LYS A 57 -7.56 -26.13 -6.32
CA LYS A 57 -7.74 -27.32 -5.48
C LYS A 57 -7.46 -26.99 -4.01
N GLY A 58 -8.11 -27.71 -3.09
CA GLY A 58 -7.98 -27.50 -1.64
C GLY A 58 -8.77 -26.32 -1.06
N LYS A 59 -9.27 -25.38 -1.88
CA LYS A 59 -10.15 -24.29 -1.41
C LYS A 59 -11.60 -24.76 -1.33
N THR A 60 -12.14 -24.99 -0.13
CA THR A 60 -13.50 -25.53 0.08
C THR A 60 -14.49 -24.49 0.62
N ASN A 61 -14.00 -23.51 1.37
CA ASN A 61 -14.78 -22.49 2.08
C ASN A 61 -15.20 -21.30 1.20
N ILE A 62 -15.69 -21.55 -0.02
CA ILE A 62 -15.94 -20.51 -1.01
C ILE A 62 -16.98 -19.46 -0.57
N ILE A 63 -17.92 -19.85 0.30
CA ILE A 63 -18.97 -18.97 0.83
C ILE A 63 -18.48 -17.98 1.88
N ASN A 64 -17.28 -18.20 2.43
CA ASN A 64 -16.70 -17.31 3.44
C ASN A 64 -16.04 -16.08 2.81
N TYR A 65 -16.10 -15.94 1.48
CA TYR A 65 -15.54 -14.83 0.74
C TYR A 65 -16.65 -13.92 0.23
N TYR A 66 -16.57 -12.64 0.58
CA TYR A 66 -17.58 -11.66 0.21
C TYR A 66 -17.12 -10.74 -0.93
N PRO A 67 -18.05 -10.31 -1.81
CA PRO A 67 -17.76 -9.29 -2.82
C PRO A 67 -17.36 -7.96 -2.18
N TRP A 68 -16.54 -7.18 -2.90
CA TRP A 68 -16.07 -5.86 -2.44
C TRP A 68 -17.20 -4.92 -1.99
N LYS A 69 -18.33 -4.92 -2.71
CA LYS A 69 -19.51 -4.09 -2.36
C LYS A 69 -20.06 -4.39 -0.97
N PHE A 70 -19.99 -5.65 -0.53
CA PHE A 70 -20.43 -6.05 0.81
C PHE A 70 -19.47 -5.53 1.88
N LEU A 71 -18.15 -5.73 1.67
CA LEU A 71 -17.11 -5.25 2.59
C LEU A 71 -17.16 -3.73 2.78
N TYR A 72 -17.43 -2.97 1.71
CA TYR A 72 -17.54 -1.52 1.78
C TYR A 72 -18.69 -1.05 2.69
N ARG A 73 -19.83 -1.74 2.67
CA ARG A 73 -20.97 -1.43 3.56
C ARG A 73 -20.66 -1.72 5.03
N MET A 74 -19.87 -2.77 5.30
CA MET A 74 -19.46 -3.10 6.66
C MET A 74 -18.50 -2.05 7.24
N LYS A 75 -17.61 -1.47 6.42
CA LYS A 75 -16.64 -0.48 6.88
C LYS A 75 -17.30 0.67 7.64
N SER A 76 -18.40 1.24 7.13
CA SER A 76 -19.08 2.36 7.78
C SER A 76 -19.83 1.99 9.06
N TYR A 77 -20.10 0.70 9.26
CA TYR A 77 -20.80 0.19 10.44
C TYR A 77 -19.82 -0.05 11.60
N PHE A 78 -18.67 -0.68 11.32
CA PHE A 78 -17.69 -1.06 12.35
C PHE A 78 -16.67 0.03 12.69
N ASN A 79 -16.47 1.04 11.85
CA ASN A 79 -15.48 2.08 12.10
C ASN A 79 -16.15 3.35 12.62
N ASN A 80 -15.68 3.83 13.78
CA ASN A 80 -16.09 5.12 14.30
C ASN A 80 -15.70 6.23 13.30
N LYS A 81 -16.67 7.07 12.93
CA LYS A 81 -16.46 8.19 12.00
C LYS A 81 -15.78 9.38 12.67
N ASP A 82 -15.85 9.49 13.99
CA ASP A 82 -15.30 10.62 14.75
C ASP A 82 -13.78 10.64 14.70
N VAL A 83 -13.14 9.47 14.62
CA VAL A 83 -11.68 9.35 14.49
C VAL A 83 -11.18 9.50 13.04
N ARG A 84 -12.09 9.67 12.08
CA ARG A 84 -11.75 9.66 10.66
C ARG A 84 -10.74 10.74 10.28
N GLU A 85 -10.86 11.93 10.85
CA GLU A 85 -9.96 13.05 10.53
C GLU A 85 -8.52 12.75 10.93
N VAL A 86 -8.31 12.14 12.10
CA VAL A 86 -6.99 11.68 12.58
C VAL A 86 -6.50 10.54 11.70
N MET A 87 -7.36 9.58 11.36
CA MET A 87 -6.96 8.36 10.63
C MET A 87 -6.69 8.58 9.13
N GLU A 88 -7.37 9.54 8.48
CA GLU A 88 -7.21 9.80 7.04
C GLU A 88 -6.17 10.90 6.74
N ASN A 89 -5.79 11.70 7.73
CA ASN A 89 -4.75 12.72 7.61
C ASN A 89 -3.43 12.22 8.22
N LYS A 90 -2.44 11.95 7.37
CA LYS A 90 -1.14 11.38 7.78
C LYS A 90 -0.36 12.26 8.76
N LEU A 91 -0.54 13.58 8.71
CA LEU A 91 0.09 14.50 9.66
C LEU A 91 -0.63 14.44 11.02
N TYR A 92 -1.96 14.45 11.02
CA TYR A 92 -2.74 14.35 12.28
C TYR A 92 -2.56 12.98 12.94
N PHE A 93 -2.49 11.93 12.12
CA PHE A 93 -2.14 10.59 12.58
C PHE A 93 -0.82 10.61 13.34
N ASP A 94 0.21 11.21 12.75
CA ASP A 94 1.53 11.30 13.37
C ASP A 94 1.50 12.11 14.67
N LEU A 95 0.96 13.33 14.64
CA LEU A 95 0.84 14.20 15.81
C LEU A 95 0.06 13.55 16.97
N PHE A 96 -0.96 12.76 16.66
CA PHE A 96 -1.74 12.05 17.67
C PHE A 96 -0.99 10.82 18.20
N TYR A 97 -0.55 9.92 17.31
CA TYR A 97 -0.01 8.62 17.70
C TYR A 97 1.45 8.66 18.18
N ASN A 98 2.23 9.67 17.82
CA ASN A 98 3.60 9.85 18.32
C ASN A 98 3.63 10.07 19.85
N GLN A 99 2.49 10.43 20.46
CA GLN A 99 2.34 10.55 21.91
C GLN A 99 2.29 9.19 22.63
N PHE A 100 2.08 8.07 21.91
CA PHE A 100 1.78 6.76 22.50
C PHE A 100 2.95 5.76 22.50
N SER A 101 4.22 6.21 22.48
CA SER A 101 5.40 5.32 22.39
C SER A 101 5.34 4.35 21.20
N ILE A 102 4.64 4.74 20.13
CA ILE A 102 4.57 3.99 18.88
C ILE A 102 5.69 4.51 17.97
N SER A 103 6.47 3.59 17.40
CA SER A 103 7.49 3.96 16.41
C SER A 103 6.82 4.39 15.12
N LEU A 104 6.97 5.67 14.76
CA LEU A 104 6.48 6.24 13.51
C LEU A 104 7.65 6.75 12.66
N PRO A 105 7.53 6.77 11.31
CA PRO A 105 8.53 7.39 10.46
C PRO A 105 8.63 8.88 10.73
N GLU A 106 9.84 9.36 11.03
CA GLU A 106 10.09 10.75 11.41
C GLU A 106 9.64 11.73 10.31
N ILE A 107 8.74 12.65 10.68
CA ILE A 107 8.36 13.79 9.85
C ILE A 107 9.35 14.92 10.07
N LEU A 108 10.14 15.22 9.04
CA LEU A 108 11.16 16.26 9.10
C LEU A 108 10.60 17.63 8.71
N MET A 109 9.61 17.64 7.82
CA MET A 109 8.95 18.85 7.33
C MET A 109 7.53 18.55 6.90
N PHE A 110 6.62 19.51 7.05
CA PHE A 110 5.31 19.48 6.40
C PHE A 110 4.94 20.85 5.85
N ASN A 111 3.93 20.92 5.00
CA ASN A 111 3.48 22.19 4.45
C ASN A 111 1.97 22.33 4.42
N HIS A 112 1.53 23.59 4.43
CA HIS A 112 0.22 24.00 3.96
C HIS A 112 0.41 25.01 2.83
N ARG A 113 0.24 24.55 1.59
CA ARG A 113 0.50 25.36 0.39
C ARG A 113 1.93 25.90 0.39
N LYS A 114 2.12 27.22 0.40
CA LYS A 114 3.44 27.87 0.34
C LYS A 114 4.15 28.00 1.70
N ILE A 115 3.48 27.63 2.80
CA ILE A 115 4.05 27.70 4.14
C ILE A 115 4.56 26.30 4.50
N PHE A 116 5.86 26.17 4.69
CA PHE A 116 6.55 24.96 5.11
C PHE A 116 6.96 25.09 6.58
N VAL A 117 6.89 24.00 7.33
CA VAL A 117 7.21 23.95 8.76
C VAL A 117 8.26 22.88 8.99
N VAL A 118 9.37 23.27 9.63
CA VAL A 118 10.50 22.39 10.02
C VAL A 118 10.75 22.60 11.50
N GLY A 119 10.48 21.58 12.32
CA GLY A 119 10.43 21.73 13.77
C GLY A 119 9.45 22.84 14.18
N GLU A 120 9.93 23.83 14.93
CA GLU A 120 9.15 24.99 15.38
C GLU A 120 9.17 26.18 14.42
N LYS A 121 9.92 26.10 13.32
CA LYS A 121 10.12 27.20 12.38
C LYS A 121 9.23 27.07 11.15
N SER A 122 8.65 28.19 10.71
CA SER A 122 7.90 28.27 9.45
C SER A 122 8.64 29.08 8.40
N TYR A 123 8.58 28.62 7.15
CA TYR A 123 9.22 29.20 5.98
C TYR A 123 8.16 29.44 4.91
N GLN A 124 8.04 30.67 4.42
CA GLN A 124 7.23 30.95 3.23
C GLN A 124 8.10 30.76 1.99
N VAL A 125 7.73 29.80 1.14
CA VAL A 125 8.46 29.44 -0.07
C VAL A 125 7.66 29.92 -1.29
N ASN A 126 8.22 30.86 -2.04
CA ASN A 126 7.53 31.55 -3.13
C ASN A 126 7.95 31.07 -4.52
N ASN A 127 9.14 30.47 -4.66
CA ASN A 127 9.67 29.96 -5.92
C ASN A 127 10.43 28.63 -5.72
N THR A 128 10.75 27.94 -6.81
CA THR A 128 11.48 26.66 -6.76
C THR A 128 12.90 26.83 -6.19
N GLY A 129 13.54 27.98 -6.35
CA GLY A 129 14.88 28.24 -5.82
C GLY A 129 14.91 28.18 -4.29
N GLU A 130 13.98 28.87 -3.63
CA GLU A 130 13.77 28.81 -2.18
C GLU A 130 13.42 27.39 -1.73
N PHE A 131 12.59 26.67 -2.50
CA PHE A 131 12.25 25.27 -2.20
C PHE A 131 13.48 24.36 -2.24
N LYS A 132 14.36 24.52 -3.23
CA LYS A 132 15.62 23.76 -3.33
C LYS A 132 16.53 24.01 -2.14
N VAL A 133 16.67 25.27 -1.71
CA VAL A 133 17.46 25.63 -0.52
C VAL A 133 16.90 24.92 0.72
N LEU A 134 15.58 24.98 0.91
CA LEU A 134 14.92 24.34 2.05
C LEU A 134 15.11 22.81 2.04
N LEU A 135 15.01 22.15 0.88
CA LEU A 135 15.28 20.72 0.76
C LEU A 135 16.73 20.38 1.11
N LYS A 136 17.71 21.16 0.63
CA LYS A 136 19.14 20.95 0.97
C LYS A 136 19.40 21.12 2.46
N ASP A 137 18.80 22.13 3.07
CA ASP A 137 18.90 22.35 4.51
C ASP A 137 18.32 21.15 5.27
N LEU A 138 17.18 20.62 4.84
CA LEU A 138 16.57 19.44 5.43
C LEU A 138 17.51 18.22 5.38
N PHE A 139 18.16 17.96 4.25
CA PHE A 139 19.18 16.90 4.12
C PHE A 139 20.44 17.17 4.94
N LYS A 140 20.83 18.42 5.14
CA LYS A 140 22.00 18.78 5.96
C LYS A 140 21.73 18.52 7.44
N TYR A 141 20.52 18.82 7.92
CA TYR A 141 20.13 18.59 9.30
C TYR A 141 19.74 17.13 9.56
N ASN A 142 19.30 16.40 8.53
CA ASN A 142 18.99 14.98 8.62
C ASN A 142 20.03 14.10 7.89
N SER A 143 21.05 13.62 8.61
CA SER A 143 22.15 12.84 8.04
C SER A 143 21.88 11.34 7.90
N SER A 144 20.69 10.86 8.26
CA SER A 144 20.35 9.43 8.30
C SER A 144 20.15 8.81 6.90
N SER A 145 19.74 9.61 5.91
CA SER A 145 19.46 9.14 4.55
C SER A 145 19.77 10.21 3.50
N ASP A 146 20.19 9.74 2.32
CA ASP A 146 20.34 10.55 1.10
C ASP A 146 19.02 10.74 0.34
N ALA A 147 17.90 10.25 0.90
CA ALA A 147 16.59 10.38 0.29
C ALA A 147 15.50 10.80 1.29
N LEU A 148 14.43 11.38 0.74
CA LEU A 148 13.22 11.77 1.45
C LEU A 148 12.00 11.14 0.80
N ILE A 149 10.99 10.81 1.62
CA ILE A 149 9.67 10.40 1.15
C ILE A 149 8.69 11.55 1.33
N VAL A 150 8.14 12.05 0.22
CA VAL A 150 7.15 13.13 0.21
C VAL A 150 5.77 12.54 -0.03
N LYS A 151 4.83 12.76 0.90
CA LYS A 151 3.49 12.15 0.86
C LYS A 151 2.43 13.23 0.97
N LYS A 152 1.40 13.16 0.13
CA LYS A 152 0.22 14.00 0.31
C LYS A 152 -0.46 13.66 1.65
N THR A 153 -0.77 14.69 2.41
CA THR A 153 -1.20 14.57 3.81
C THR A 153 -2.57 13.89 3.93
N TYR A 154 -3.53 14.21 3.07
CA TYR A 154 -4.91 13.69 3.13
C TYR A 154 -5.55 13.60 1.74
N TRP A 155 -6.69 12.90 1.63
CA TRP A 155 -7.37 12.58 0.35
C TRP A 155 -6.44 11.96 -0.71
N SER A 156 -5.65 10.97 -0.30
CA SER A 156 -4.87 10.12 -1.22
C SER A 156 -4.92 8.67 -0.76
N TYR A 157 -4.89 7.74 -1.71
CA TYR A 157 -4.92 6.30 -1.45
C TYR A 157 -4.08 5.54 -2.50
N GLY A 158 -3.76 4.28 -2.21
CA GLY A 158 -3.11 3.38 -3.17
C GLY A 158 -1.69 3.75 -3.59
N GLY A 159 -1.01 4.61 -2.83
CA GLY A 159 0.32 5.13 -3.18
C GLY A 159 0.31 6.36 -4.08
N ASP A 160 -0.86 6.94 -4.36
CA ASP A 160 -0.98 8.15 -5.16
C ASP A 160 -0.24 9.34 -4.52
N ARG A 161 0.48 10.11 -5.34
CA ARG A 161 1.24 11.31 -4.96
C ARG A 161 2.22 11.07 -3.81
N ILE A 162 2.94 9.95 -3.91
CA ILE A 162 4.13 9.67 -3.11
C ILE A 162 5.35 9.89 -4.02
N PHE A 163 6.30 10.67 -3.54
CA PHE A 163 7.56 10.94 -4.22
C PHE A 163 8.70 10.45 -3.35
N LYS A 164 9.74 9.90 -3.98
CA LYS A 164 11.04 9.67 -3.34
C LYS A 164 12.03 10.60 -4.05
N ILE A 165 12.68 11.47 -3.29
CA ILE A 165 13.63 12.46 -3.80
C ILE A 165 14.99 12.17 -3.18
N TYR A 166 16.01 12.06 -4.01
CA TYR A 166 17.39 11.91 -3.56
C TYR A 166 18.09 13.28 -3.51
N LEU A 167 19.04 13.43 -2.60
CA LEU A 167 19.82 14.66 -2.42
C LEU A 167 20.48 15.12 -3.72
N ASP A 168 21.04 14.19 -4.49
CA ASP A 168 21.75 14.52 -5.73
C ASP A 168 20.81 14.96 -6.87
N GLN A 169 19.54 14.54 -6.82
CA GLN A 169 18.50 14.96 -7.78
C GLN A 169 18.11 16.43 -7.65
N ILE A 170 18.30 17.05 -6.47
CA ILE A 170 17.94 18.46 -6.26
C ILE A 170 18.61 19.38 -7.30
N GLU A 171 19.86 19.06 -7.63
CA GLU A 171 20.65 19.80 -8.61
C GLU A 171 20.63 19.14 -10.00
N LYS A 172 20.73 17.81 -10.07
CA LYS A 172 20.84 17.09 -11.34
C LYS A 172 19.54 16.98 -12.13
N ASP A 173 18.39 17.10 -11.47
CA ASP A 173 17.07 16.94 -12.09
C ASP A 173 16.14 18.12 -11.73
N PRO A 174 16.39 19.31 -12.31
CA PRO A 174 15.58 20.50 -12.03
C PRO A 174 14.11 20.32 -12.43
N ASP A 175 13.82 19.53 -13.45
CA ASP A 175 12.46 19.30 -13.94
C ASP A 175 11.62 18.52 -12.94
N GLN A 176 12.16 17.44 -12.36
CA GLN A 176 11.48 16.70 -11.29
C GLN A 176 11.22 17.58 -10.06
N ILE A 177 12.17 18.43 -9.68
CA ILE A 177 12.00 19.33 -8.53
C ILE A 177 10.98 20.43 -8.83
N ASN A 178 10.95 20.96 -10.05
CA ASN A 178 9.92 21.90 -10.51
C ASN A 178 8.53 21.25 -10.49
N GLU A 179 8.41 20.01 -10.97
CA GLU A 179 7.17 19.23 -10.91
C GLU A 179 6.71 19.07 -9.45
N LEU A 180 7.61 18.58 -8.58
CA LEU A 180 7.33 18.40 -7.16
C LEU A 180 6.88 19.70 -6.51
N TYR A 181 7.64 20.79 -6.70
CA TYR A 181 7.29 22.10 -6.18
C TYR A 181 5.89 22.53 -6.63
N SER A 182 5.58 22.38 -7.92
CA SER A 182 4.29 22.77 -8.50
C SER A 182 3.10 22.03 -7.90
N VAL A 183 3.29 20.81 -7.38
CA VAL A 183 2.24 20.01 -6.75
C VAL A 183 2.16 20.22 -5.24
N VAL A 184 3.28 20.38 -4.54
CA VAL A 184 3.29 20.52 -3.07
C VAL A 184 2.69 21.85 -2.64
N ILE A 185 2.93 22.94 -3.37
CA ILE A 185 2.37 24.26 -3.03
C ILE A 185 0.86 24.38 -3.23
N LYS A 186 0.24 23.41 -3.92
CA LYS A 186 -1.22 23.40 -4.18
C LYS A 186 -2.00 22.64 -3.10
N SER A 187 -1.34 21.97 -2.16
CA SER A 187 -1.99 21.14 -1.14
C SER A 187 -1.12 21.02 0.11
N GLY A 188 -1.47 20.10 1.01
CA GLY A 188 -0.64 19.72 2.14
C GLY A 188 0.13 18.43 1.85
N TYR A 189 1.43 18.47 2.10
CA TYR A 189 2.34 17.33 2.07
C TYR A 189 3.16 17.27 3.35
N LEU A 190 3.67 16.09 3.63
CA LEU A 190 4.69 15.84 4.63
C LEU A 190 5.91 15.18 3.97
N PHE A 191 7.07 15.45 4.54
CA PHE A 191 8.38 14.99 4.12
C PHE A 191 8.92 14.15 5.28
N GLN A 192 9.11 12.87 5.02
CA GLN A 192 9.57 11.89 6.00
C GLN A 192 10.96 11.39 5.65
N ASP A 193 11.69 11.03 6.70
CA ASP A 193 12.89 10.23 6.55
C ASP A 193 12.57 8.85 5.93
N VAL A 194 13.56 8.25 5.29
CA VAL A 194 13.43 6.91 4.73
C VAL A 194 13.56 5.89 5.85
N VAL A 195 12.54 5.04 6.00
CA VAL A 195 12.60 3.91 6.92
C VAL A 195 13.69 2.94 6.46
N LYS A 196 14.71 2.74 7.31
CA LYS A 196 15.74 1.73 7.09
C LYS A 196 15.15 0.34 7.31
N GLN A 197 15.17 -0.46 6.26
CA GLN A 197 14.70 -1.83 6.31
C GLN A 197 15.62 -2.71 7.17
N HIS A 198 15.02 -3.70 7.84
CA HIS A 198 15.76 -4.70 8.59
C HIS A 198 16.50 -5.65 7.62
N PRO A 199 17.77 -6.03 7.88
CA PRO A 199 18.55 -6.89 6.97
C PRO A 199 17.90 -8.24 6.62
N GLU A 200 17.15 -8.84 7.55
CA GLU A 200 16.39 -10.07 7.27
C GLU A 200 15.25 -9.86 6.27
N LEU A 201 14.65 -8.67 6.23
CA LEU A 201 13.63 -8.32 5.24
C LEU A 201 14.26 -7.98 3.89
N ASP A 202 15.49 -7.44 3.86
CA ASP A 202 16.24 -7.21 2.61
C ASP A 202 16.49 -8.52 1.86
N LYS A 203 16.62 -9.65 2.56
CA LYS A 203 16.73 -10.98 1.93
C LYS A 203 15.50 -11.36 1.12
N LEU A 204 14.32 -10.80 1.45
CA LEU A 204 13.08 -11.03 0.70
C LEU A 204 13.06 -10.14 -0.55
N ASN A 205 13.24 -8.83 -0.36
CA ASN A 205 13.43 -7.90 -1.47
C ASN A 205 14.12 -6.61 -0.99
N PRO A 206 15.38 -6.36 -1.39
CA PRO A 206 16.12 -5.15 -0.97
C PRO A 206 15.74 -3.91 -1.78
N SER A 207 15.05 -4.06 -2.91
CA SER A 207 14.67 -2.94 -3.77
C SER A 207 13.46 -2.15 -3.25
N CYS A 208 12.74 -2.69 -2.26
CA CYS A 208 11.51 -2.11 -1.73
C CYS A 208 11.46 -2.22 -0.21
N LEU A 209 10.64 -1.36 0.41
CA LEU A 209 10.28 -1.54 1.81
C LEU A 209 9.22 -2.65 1.93
N ASN A 210 9.63 -3.81 2.41
CA ASN A 210 8.77 -4.91 2.78
C ASN A 210 8.01 -4.54 4.06
N THR A 211 6.68 -4.54 3.98
CA THR A 211 5.83 -4.19 5.13
C THR A 211 4.97 -5.35 5.57
N ILE A 212 4.70 -5.46 6.86
CA ILE A 212 3.68 -6.39 7.37
C ILE A 212 2.41 -5.59 7.59
N ARG A 213 1.29 -6.12 7.09
CA ARG A 213 -0.04 -5.58 7.38
C ARG A 213 -0.77 -6.54 8.30
N PHE A 214 -1.39 -5.98 9.33
CA PHE A 214 -2.35 -6.66 10.17
C PHE A 214 -3.75 -6.11 9.89
N ASP A 215 -4.71 -7.02 9.84
CA ASP A 215 -6.13 -6.68 9.84
C ASP A 215 -6.64 -6.95 11.27
N THR A 216 -7.10 -5.89 11.94
CA THR A 216 -7.63 -5.96 13.31
C THR A 216 -9.13 -5.69 13.33
N TYR A 217 -9.79 -6.17 14.37
CA TYR A 217 -11.19 -5.89 14.67
C TYR A 217 -11.33 -5.48 16.13
N ILE A 218 -12.20 -4.51 16.36
CA ILE A 218 -12.58 -4.08 17.70
C ILE A 218 -14.02 -4.54 17.89
N ASP A 219 -14.25 -5.39 18.89
CA ASP A 219 -15.58 -5.93 19.17
C ASP A 219 -16.47 -4.87 19.88
N PRO A 220 -17.77 -5.15 20.06
CA PRO A 220 -18.68 -4.23 20.76
C PRO A 220 -18.31 -3.95 22.23
N ASN A 221 -17.48 -4.79 22.86
CA ASN A 221 -16.98 -4.59 24.23
C ASN A 221 -15.69 -3.76 24.26
N GLY A 222 -15.09 -3.46 23.10
CA GLY A 222 -13.84 -2.74 22.95
C GLY A 222 -12.60 -3.64 22.93
N GLU A 223 -12.76 -4.97 22.89
CA GLU A 223 -11.65 -5.92 22.80
C GLU A 223 -11.07 -5.93 21.37
N ILE A 224 -9.74 -6.01 21.27
CA ILE A 224 -9.01 -5.93 20.00
C ILE A 224 -8.52 -7.32 19.60
N ASP A 225 -8.96 -7.78 18.43
CA ASP A 225 -8.54 -9.04 17.81
C ASP A 225 -7.67 -8.80 16.58
N VAL A 226 -6.58 -9.55 16.45
CA VAL A 226 -5.78 -9.64 15.21
C VAL A 226 -6.33 -10.78 14.35
N ILE A 227 -7.16 -10.43 13.36
CA ILE A 227 -7.83 -11.41 12.48
C ILE A 227 -6.83 -12.04 11.51
N SER A 228 -5.93 -11.22 10.97
CA SER A 228 -5.10 -11.60 9.84
C SER A 228 -3.81 -10.78 9.81
N GLY A 229 -2.77 -11.38 9.24
CA GLY A 229 -1.48 -10.76 9.04
C GLY A 229 -0.86 -11.26 7.76
N TYR A 230 -0.17 -10.41 7.03
CA TYR A 230 0.56 -10.78 5.83
C TYR A 230 1.69 -9.81 5.55
N ILE A 231 2.82 -10.34 5.09
CA ILE A 231 3.91 -9.51 4.57
C ILE A 231 3.63 -9.14 3.11
N ARG A 232 4.03 -7.93 2.75
CA ARG A 232 3.94 -7.33 1.43
C ARG A 232 5.34 -7.02 0.94
N MET A 233 5.61 -7.38 -0.30
CA MET A 233 6.91 -7.21 -0.95
C MET A 233 6.72 -6.96 -2.45
N SER A 234 7.69 -6.37 -3.13
CA SER A 234 7.67 -6.32 -4.60
C SER A 234 8.10 -7.67 -5.19
N PHE A 235 7.53 -8.09 -6.32
CA PHE A 235 8.03 -9.26 -7.06
C PHE A 235 8.79 -8.88 -8.34
N ARG A 236 8.92 -7.59 -8.66
CA ARG A 236 9.57 -7.06 -9.88
C ARG A 236 10.62 -5.97 -9.60
N ASN A 237 11.18 -5.98 -8.41
CA ASN A 237 12.14 -4.98 -7.94
C ASN A 237 11.67 -3.51 -7.99
N PHE A 238 10.35 -3.28 -7.84
CA PHE A 238 9.82 -1.93 -7.71
C PHE A 238 10.03 -1.41 -6.29
N HIS A 239 10.27 -0.09 -6.16
CA HIS A 239 10.48 0.59 -4.88
C HIS A 239 9.23 0.66 -3.98
N VAL A 240 8.08 0.18 -4.46
CA VAL A 240 6.81 0.12 -3.72
C VAL A 240 6.32 -1.34 -3.59
N ASP A 241 5.73 -1.65 -2.44
CA ASP A 241 5.28 -2.99 -2.05
C ASP A 241 3.76 -3.19 -2.21
N ASN A 242 3.05 -2.23 -2.81
CA ASN A 242 1.59 -2.30 -2.99
C ASN A 242 1.21 -3.25 -4.13
N ILE A 243 0.23 -4.09 -3.84
CA ILE A 243 -0.31 -5.10 -4.76
C ILE A 243 -0.79 -4.47 -6.05
N CYS A 244 -1.32 -3.24 -5.97
CA CYS A 244 -1.78 -2.49 -7.13
C CYS A 244 -0.65 -2.02 -8.07
N SER A 245 0.61 -2.14 -7.65
CA SER A 245 1.80 -1.77 -8.42
C SER A 245 2.76 -2.95 -8.55
N GLY A 246 2.23 -4.18 -8.64
CA GLY A 246 3.05 -5.38 -8.80
C GLY A 246 3.66 -5.89 -7.49
N GLY A 247 2.93 -5.78 -6.38
CA GLY A 247 3.30 -6.36 -5.09
C GLY A 247 2.80 -7.80 -4.91
N MET A 248 3.55 -8.58 -4.14
CA MET A 248 3.21 -9.92 -3.66
C MET A 248 2.88 -9.87 -2.16
N MET A 249 1.97 -10.74 -1.74
CA MET A 249 1.57 -10.95 -0.35
C MET A 249 1.83 -12.38 0.08
N VAL A 250 2.45 -12.58 1.23
CA VAL A 250 2.57 -13.89 1.87
C VAL A 250 1.87 -13.83 3.22
N GLY A 251 0.92 -14.74 3.43
CA GLY A 251 0.15 -14.77 4.67
C GLY A 251 1.03 -15.10 5.87
N LEU A 252 0.70 -14.54 7.03
CA LEU A 252 1.33 -14.84 8.30
C LEU A 252 0.45 -15.83 9.07
N ASN A 253 1.05 -16.78 9.78
CA ASN A 253 0.37 -17.54 10.81
C ASN A 253 0.47 -16.73 12.11
N ILE A 254 -0.66 -16.15 12.55
CA ILE A 254 -0.69 -15.23 13.70
C ILE A 254 -0.22 -15.90 15.00
N GLN A 255 -0.49 -17.20 15.17
CA GLN A 255 -0.11 -17.93 16.39
C GLN A 255 1.39 -18.20 16.46
N THR A 256 2.07 -18.39 15.32
CA THR A 256 3.48 -18.79 15.28
C THR A 256 4.42 -17.70 14.78
N GLY A 257 3.89 -16.61 14.21
CA GLY A 257 4.66 -15.56 13.55
C GLY A 257 5.28 -15.97 12.20
N LYS A 258 5.12 -17.23 11.75
CA LYS A 258 5.76 -17.74 10.54
C LYS A 258 4.98 -17.37 9.28
N LEU A 259 5.73 -17.16 8.18
CA LEU A 259 5.14 -17.03 6.86
C LEU A 259 4.50 -18.35 6.42
N LYS A 260 3.35 -18.24 5.76
CA LYS A 260 2.71 -19.35 5.06
C LYS A 260 3.53 -19.68 3.82
N LYS A 261 3.35 -20.91 3.33
CA LYS A 261 4.03 -21.43 2.15
C LYS A 261 3.71 -20.66 0.86
N GLU A 262 2.50 -20.11 0.75
CA GLU A 262 2.00 -19.57 -0.52
C GLU A 262 2.02 -18.05 -0.55
N GLY A 263 2.56 -17.50 -1.64
CA GLY A 263 2.53 -16.10 -2.01
C GLY A 263 1.54 -15.80 -3.12
N TYR A 264 0.83 -14.68 -2.99
CA TYR A 264 -0.24 -14.24 -3.88
C TYR A 264 0.05 -12.86 -4.45
N SER A 265 -0.24 -12.65 -5.73
CA SER A 265 -0.14 -11.33 -6.38
C SER A 265 -1.48 -10.99 -7.04
N ASN A 266 -1.56 -9.82 -7.68
CA ASN A 266 -2.73 -9.46 -8.45
C ASN A 266 -2.87 -10.39 -9.66
N ILE A 267 -4.06 -10.93 -9.88
CA ILE A 267 -4.36 -11.83 -11.00
C ILE A 267 -4.10 -11.16 -12.36
N LYS A 268 -4.18 -9.82 -12.43
CA LYS A 268 -3.83 -9.07 -13.63
C LYS A 268 -2.33 -9.06 -13.92
N ASP A 269 -1.49 -9.26 -12.91
CA ASP A 269 -0.04 -9.16 -13.03
C ASP A 269 0.61 -10.54 -13.24
N THR A 270 0.09 -11.57 -12.58
CA THR A 270 0.69 -12.92 -12.56
C THR A 270 -0.28 -14.03 -12.97
N GLY A 271 -1.53 -13.69 -13.25
CA GLY A 271 -2.55 -14.65 -13.68
C GLY A 271 -2.83 -15.67 -12.59
N VAL A 272 -2.89 -16.94 -12.97
CA VAL A 272 -3.23 -18.05 -12.05
C VAL A 272 -2.05 -18.56 -11.21
N LYS A 273 -0.87 -17.94 -11.33
CA LYS A 273 0.34 -18.36 -10.60
C LYS A 273 0.21 -18.04 -9.11
N ILE A 274 0.56 -19.03 -8.29
CA ILE A 274 0.80 -18.91 -6.85
C ILE A 274 2.29 -19.17 -6.63
N PHE A 275 2.94 -18.35 -5.81
CA PHE A 275 4.36 -18.46 -5.50
C PHE A 275 4.54 -19.37 -4.27
N ILE A 276 5.64 -20.12 -4.24
CA ILE A 276 6.03 -21.04 -3.15
C ILE A 276 7.39 -20.62 -2.64
#